data_AF-A0A1G0WIC6-F1
#
_entry.id   AF-A0A1G0WIC6-F1
#
_cell.length_a   1.000
_cell.length_b   1.000
_cell.length_c   1.000
_cell.angle_alpha   90.00
_cell.angle_beta   90.00
_cell.angle_gamma   90.00
#
_symmetry.space_group_name_H-M   'P 1'
#
loop_
_entity.id
_entity.type
_entity.pdbx_description
1 polymer ?
#
loop_
_entity_poly.entity_id
_entity_poly.type
_entity_poly.pdbx_seq_one_letter_code
_entity_poly.pdbx_strand_id
1 'polypeptide(L)'
;MSYADSLIRHEFKGEVLYTGIIALIILCAIIILSLLRGRYYCNSFCPTGAILSLFSWFPLFAVRMNKDKCVSCGKCLQSCKAECIDVKDKRIDSSRCVACFNCMDKCNFNAISYSIFKKSKSSEENPKGRQTNRRSVISLIVLGILTYPFSRLLHSKTSALPIVPPGSDSIKHFTENCTACHLCVSQCPTKVLKPSLFEYGIAGLMQPRLDYNSGYCDYNCNICNKICPTKAIKPLSLSDKQNISIGLASIDESICIPYAKGTACAACDEMCPTGATHMIKYKNGLPAPKVDNDICIGCGACENACPVAPKKAIIVTSRAYHTKIDPLKSTKSNSKDNINDFAF
;
A
#
# COMPACT_ATOMS: atom_id res chain seq x y z
N MET A 1 -21.56 6.85 -44.96
CA MET A 1 -21.26 6.92 -43.51
C MET A 1 -22.47 6.77 -42.58
N SER A 2 -23.73 6.70 -43.06
CA SER A 2 -24.92 6.67 -42.18
C SER A 2 -25.47 5.26 -41.84
N TYR A 3 -25.28 4.26 -42.72
CA TYR A 3 -25.93 2.94 -42.54
C TYR A 3 -25.12 1.93 -41.69
N ALA A 4 -23.79 1.99 -41.74
CA ALA A 4 -22.92 1.11 -40.92
C ALA A 4 -22.97 1.47 -39.42
N ASP A 5 -23.20 2.75 -39.12
CA ASP A 5 -23.21 3.29 -37.76
C ASP A 5 -24.53 3.00 -37.00
N SER A 6 -25.62 2.68 -37.73
CA SER A 6 -26.89 2.24 -37.12
C SER A 6 -26.91 0.73 -36.81
N LEU A 7 -26.31 -0.10 -37.66
CA LEU A 7 -26.17 -1.55 -37.45
C LEU A 7 -25.29 -1.87 -36.23
N ILE A 8 -24.14 -1.21 -36.11
CA ILE A 8 -23.22 -1.38 -34.96
C ILE A 8 -23.89 -0.96 -33.64
N ARG A 9 -24.68 0.13 -33.63
CA ARG A 9 -25.43 0.57 -32.43
C ARG A 9 -26.54 -0.39 -32.01
N HIS A 10 -27.12 -1.15 -32.94
CA HIS A 10 -28.14 -2.16 -32.63
C HIS A 10 -27.54 -3.46 -32.09
N GLU A 11 -26.42 -3.94 -32.65
CA GLU A 11 -25.71 -5.12 -32.11
C GLU A 11 -25.14 -4.83 -30.71
N PHE A 12 -24.56 -3.65 -30.48
CA PHE A 12 -23.99 -3.28 -29.19
C PHE A 12 -25.05 -3.17 -28.08
N LYS A 13 -26.27 -2.72 -28.40
CA LYS A 13 -27.39 -2.68 -27.44
C LYS A 13 -27.88 -4.07 -27.04
N GLY A 14 -27.86 -5.04 -27.97
CA GLY A 14 -28.25 -6.42 -27.71
C GLY A 14 -27.28 -7.14 -26.76
N GLU A 15 -25.98 -7.00 -27.01
CA GLU A 15 -24.90 -7.57 -26.19
C GLU A 15 -24.87 -6.98 -24.77
N VAL A 16 -25.05 -5.66 -24.62
CA VAL A 16 -25.07 -5.00 -23.31
C VAL A 16 -26.34 -5.35 -22.52
N LEU A 17 -27.48 -5.55 -23.21
CA LEU A 17 -28.71 -6.01 -22.56
C LEU A 17 -28.59 -7.46 -22.09
N TYR A 18 -28.00 -8.34 -22.91
CA TYR A 18 -27.83 -9.76 -22.57
C TYR A 18 -26.86 -9.98 -21.41
N THR A 19 -25.71 -9.29 -21.44
CA THR A 19 -24.75 -9.30 -20.32
C THR A 19 -25.35 -8.70 -19.05
N GLY A 20 -26.16 -7.64 -19.17
CA GLY A 20 -26.91 -7.06 -18.05
C GLY A 20 -27.93 -8.04 -17.43
N ILE A 21 -28.67 -8.78 -18.26
CA ILE A 21 -29.64 -9.79 -17.80
C ILE A 21 -28.92 -10.95 -17.10
N ILE A 22 -27.81 -11.46 -17.65
CA ILE A 22 -27.02 -12.52 -17.01
C ILE A 22 -26.47 -12.05 -15.67
N ALA A 23 -25.91 -10.84 -15.61
CA ALA A 23 -25.40 -10.27 -14.36
C ALA A 23 -26.50 -10.14 -13.30
N LEU A 24 -27.70 -9.71 -13.71
CA LEU A 24 -28.87 -9.60 -12.82
C LEU A 24 -29.32 -10.98 -12.32
N ILE A 25 -29.37 -11.99 -13.18
CA ILE A 25 -29.73 -13.36 -12.80
C ILE A 25 -28.72 -13.91 -11.79
N ILE A 26 -27.42 -13.76 -12.03
CA ILE A 26 -26.36 -14.20 -11.12
C ILE A 26 -26.46 -13.47 -9.78
N LEU A 27 -26.67 -12.15 -9.79
CA LEU A 27 -26.84 -11.34 -8.58
C LEU A 27 -28.07 -11.80 -7.78
N CYS A 28 -29.22 -11.97 -8.42
CA CYS A 28 -30.44 -12.48 -7.78
C CYS A 28 -30.22 -13.89 -7.20
N ALA A 29 -29.53 -14.79 -7.94
CA ALA A 29 -29.22 -16.13 -7.45
C ALA A 29 -28.32 -16.09 -6.21
N ILE A 30 -27.29 -15.23 -6.18
CA ILE A 30 -26.42 -15.06 -5.01
C ILE A 30 -27.21 -14.49 -3.82
N ILE A 31 -28.09 -13.51 -4.04
CA ILE A 31 -28.92 -12.92 -2.97
C ILE A 31 -29.87 -13.98 -2.40
N ILE A 32 -30.59 -14.71 -3.25
CA ILE A 32 -31.52 -15.77 -2.82
C ILE A 32 -30.76 -16.85 -2.05
N LEU A 33 -29.63 -17.31 -2.56
CA LEU A 33 -28.80 -18.32 -1.90
C LEU A 33 -28.24 -17.81 -0.55
N SER A 34 -27.86 -16.53 -0.48
CA SER A 34 -27.38 -15.90 0.75
C SER A 34 -28.49 -15.72 1.79
N LEU A 35 -29.73 -15.48 1.37
CA LEU A 35 -30.89 -15.38 2.25
C LEU A 35 -31.29 -16.76 2.80
N LEU A 36 -31.19 -17.82 1.98
CA LEU A 36 -31.58 -19.18 2.35
C LEU A 36 -30.53 -19.94 3.17
N ARG A 37 -29.24 -19.78 2.85
CA ARG A 37 -28.12 -20.57 3.41
C ARG A 37 -27.04 -19.71 4.10
N GLY A 38 -27.33 -18.43 4.36
CA GLY A 38 -26.39 -17.52 5.02
C GLY A 38 -25.08 -17.32 4.23
N ARG A 39 -23.93 -17.64 4.84
CA ARG A 39 -22.58 -17.36 4.28
C ARG A 39 -22.13 -18.37 3.20
N TYR A 40 -23.05 -18.92 2.42
CA TYR A 40 -22.75 -19.99 1.45
C TYR A 40 -21.75 -19.55 0.37
N TYR A 41 -21.89 -18.33 -0.16
CA TYR A 41 -20.95 -17.77 -1.13
C TYR A 41 -19.54 -17.65 -0.55
N CYS A 42 -19.42 -17.13 0.68
CA CYS A 42 -18.13 -16.95 1.36
C CYS A 42 -17.44 -18.28 1.69
N ASN A 43 -18.20 -19.32 2.00
CA ASN A 43 -17.66 -20.63 2.40
C ASN A 43 -17.34 -21.55 1.21
N SER A 44 -18.05 -21.41 0.09
CA SER A 44 -17.99 -22.40 -1.00
C SER A 44 -17.49 -21.84 -2.33
N PHE A 45 -17.71 -20.55 -2.62
CA PHE A 45 -17.41 -19.94 -3.92
C PHE A 45 -16.34 -18.85 -3.86
N CYS A 46 -16.18 -18.18 -2.71
CA CYS A 46 -15.24 -17.09 -2.58
C CYS A 46 -13.79 -17.61 -2.53
N PRO A 47 -12.90 -17.19 -3.46
CA PRO A 47 -11.49 -17.61 -3.45
C PRO A 47 -10.77 -17.21 -2.16
N THR A 48 -11.13 -16.08 -1.56
CA THR A 48 -10.62 -15.64 -0.26
C THR A 48 -11.02 -16.60 0.87
N GLY A 49 -12.23 -17.16 0.82
CA GLY A 49 -12.71 -18.15 1.78
C GLY A 49 -11.95 -19.48 1.68
N ALA A 50 -11.68 -19.93 0.45
CA ALA A 50 -10.85 -21.11 0.22
C ALA A 50 -9.40 -20.91 0.73
N ILE A 51 -8.82 -19.73 0.50
CA ILE A 51 -7.49 -19.37 1.01
C ILE A 51 -7.49 -19.33 2.54
N LEU A 52 -8.47 -18.67 3.18
CA LEU A 52 -8.56 -18.66 4.65
C LEU A 52 -8.77 -20.06 5.24
N SER A 53 -9.54 -20.93 4.57
CA SER A 53 -9.76 -22.32 5.00
C SER A 53 -8.46 -23.15 4.96
N LEU A 54 -7.54 -22.83 4.04
CA LEU A 54 -6.20 -23.46 4.00
C LEU A 54 -5.36 -23.07 5.22
N PHE A 55 -5.46 -21.83 5.69
CA PHE A 55 -4.72 -21.34 6.87
C PHE A 55 -5.39 -21.67 8.21
N SER A 56 -6.69 -21.99 8.23
CA SER A 56 -7.40 -22.42 9.45
C SER A 56 -7.18 -23.89 9.82
N TRP A 57 -6.33 -24.61 9.06
CA TRP A 57 -6.04 -26.03 9.24
C TRP A 57 -5.32 -26.37 10.57
N PHE A 58 -4.80 -25.38 11.29
CA PHE A 58 -4.27 -25.54 12.65
C PHE A 58 -5.25 -24.98 13.70
N PRO A 59 -6.17 -25.80 14.24
CA PRO A 59 -7.13 -25.36 15.25
C PRO A 59 -6.48 -25.30 16.65
N LEU A 60 -5.45 -24.46 16.81
CA LEU A 60 -4.89 -24.15 18.14
C LEU A 60 -5.95 -23.51 19.03
N PHE A 61 -6.85 -22.74 18.43
CA PHE A 61 -7.97 -22.09 19.09
C PHE A 61 -9.27 -22.44 18.36
N ALA A 62 -10.13 -23.22 19.01
CA ALA A 62 -11.36 -23.70 18.38
C ALA A 62 -12.56 -23.63 19.33
N VAL A 63 -13.72 -23.32 18.74
CA VAL A 63 -15.01 -23.45 19.41
C VAL A 63 -15.36 -24.93 19.49
N ARG A 64 -15.62 -25.44 20.69
CA ARG A 64 -15.92 -26.85 20.97
C ARG A 64 -17.24 -26.99 21.71
N MET A 65 -17.89 -28.12 21.47
CA MET A 65 -19.12 -28.51 22.15
C MET A 65 -18.83 -29.64 23.13
N ASN A 66 -19.18 -29.45 24.40
CA ASN A 66 -19.12 -30.47 25.44
C ASN A 66 -20.32 -31.41 25.24
N LYS A 67 -20.03 -32.70 25.04
CA LYS A 67 -21.06 -33.73 24.76
C LYS A 67 -21.99 -34.00 25.94
N ASP A 68 -21.48 -33.85 27.16
CA ASP A 68 -22.19 -34.14 28.41
C ASP A 68 -23.17 -33.03 28.77
N LYS A 69 -22.79 -31.78 28.53
CA LYS A 69 -23.65 -30.61 28.80
C LYS A 69 -24.64 -30.30 27.67
N CYS A 70 -24.41 -30.83 26.47
CA CYS A 70 -25.27 -30.55 25.32
C CYS A 70 -26.52 -31.45 25.32
N VAL A 71 -27.69 -30.81 25.48
CA VAL A 71 -29.02 -31.46 25.41
C VAL A 71 -29.62 -31.45 24.00
N SER A 72 -28.82 -31.16 22.96
CA SER A 72 -29.24 -31.18 21.56
C SER A 72 -30.48 -30.31 21.24
N CYS A 73 -30.63 -29.15 21.89
CA CYS A 73 -31.78 -28.25 21.72
C CYS A 73 -31.86 -27.51 20.37
N GLY A 74 -30.84 -27.60 19.52
CA GLY A 74 -30.86 -27.01 18.17
C GLY A 74 -30.69 -25.49 18.06
N LYS A 75 -30.71 -24.73 19.16
CA LYS A 75 -30.60 -23.24 19.13
C LYS A 75 -29.31 -22.73 18.49
N CYS A 76 -28.20 -23.42 18.72
CA CYS A 76 -26.91 -23.08 18.13
C CYS A 76 -26.85 -23.33 16.61
N LEU A 77 -27.61 -24.31 16.11
CA LEU A 77 -27.71 -24.59 14.67
C LEU A 77 -28.36 -23.42 13.93
N GLN A 78 -29.45 -22.88 14.49
CA GLN A 78 -30.16 -21.73 13.92
C GLN A 78 -29.34 -20.44 13.92
N SER A 79 -28.46 -20.24 14.91
CA SER A 79 -27.59 -19.06 14.96
C SER A 79 -26.31 -19.19 14.12
N CYS A 80 -25.99 -20.40 13.64
CA CYS A 80 -24.77 -20.68 12.90
C CYS A 80 -24.90 -20.34 11.42
N LYS A 81 -24.51 -19.11 11.07
CA LYS A 81 -24.47 -18.62 9.68
C LYS A 81 -23.47 -19.36 8.76
N ALA A 82 -22.60 -20.19 9.33
CA ALA A 82 -21.58 -20.96 8.63
C ALA A 82 -21.99 -22.44 8.41
N GLU A 83 -23.16 -22.86 8.90
CA GLU A 83 -23.66 -24.25 8.80
C GLU A 83 -22.62 -25.30 9.25
N CYS A 84 -21.83 -24.97 10.27
CA CYS A 84 -20.71 -25.80 10.73
C CYS A 84 -21.01 -26.60 12.01
N ILE A 85 -22.24 -26.57 12.50
CA ILE A 85 -22.64 -27.26 13.74
C ILE A 85 -23.48 -28.48 13.37
N ASP A 86 -23.06 -29.65 13.87
CA ASP A 86 -23.87 -30.86 13.83
C ASP A 86 -24.38 -31.16 15.25
N VAL A 87 -25.70 -31.07 15.43
CA VAL A 87 -26.38 -31.28 16.71
C VAL A 87 -26.56 -32.77 17.03
N LYS A 88 -26.61 -33.63 16.00
CA LYS A 88 -26.73 -35.09 16.17
C LYS A 88 -25.41 -35.65 16.68
N ASP A 89 -24.31 -35.28 16.05
CA ASP A 89 -22.98 -35.73 16.43
C ASP A 89 -22.36 -34.91 17.57
N LYS A 90 -23.04 -33.84 18.02
CA LYS A 90 -22.57 -32.87 19.01
C LYS A 90 -21.17 -32.33 18.66
N ARG A 91 -20.95 -32.02 17.38
CA ARG A 91 -19.66 -31.59 16.81
C ARG A 91 -19.77 -30.24 16.12
N ILE A 92 -18.67 -29.51 16.13
CA ILE A 92 -18.52 -28.27 15.38
C ILE A 92 -17.34 -28.45 14.44
N ASP A 93 -17.59 -28.28 13.15
CA ASP A 93 -16.59 -28.34 12.09
C ASP A 93 -15.74 -27.07 12.10
N SER A 94 -14.51 -27.18 12.60
CA SER A 94 -13.57 -26.07 12.71
C SER A 94 -13.07 -25.55 11.36
N SER A 95 -13.18 -26.34 10.28
CA SER A 95 -12.72 -25.91 8.94
C SER A 95 -13.60 -24.82 8.33
N ARG A 96 -14.89 -24.81 8.70
CA ARG A 96 -15.90 -23.84 8.26
C ARG A 96 -16.28 -22.82 9.34
N CYS A 97 -15.90 -23.07 10.60
CA CYS A 97 -16.18 -22.16 11.69
C CYS A 97 -15.31 -20.90 11.60
N VAL A 98 -15.95 -19.73 11.52
CA VAL A 98 -15.29 -18.42 11.52
C VAL A 98 -15.15 -17.80 12.92
N ALA A 99 -15.39 -18.60 13.97
CA ALA A 99 -15.33 -18.18 15.38
C ALA A 99 -16.09 -16.87 15.70
N CYS A 100 -17.30 -16.69 15.17
CA CYS A 100 -18.12 -15.49 15.43
C CYS A 100 -18.86 -15.49 16.78
N PHE A 101 -18.73 -16.56 17.57
CA PHE A 101 -19.25 -16.69 18.94
C PHE A 101 -20.78 -16.64 19.17
N ASN A 102 -21.58 -16.36 18.14
CA ASN A 102 -23.06 -16.38 18.21
C ASN A 102 -23.68 -17.66 18.84
N CYS A 103 -22.99 -18.80 18.71
CA CYS A 103 -23.47 -20.06 19.28
C CYS A 103 -23.28 -20.12 20.80
N MET A 104 -22.26 -19.47 21.36
CA MET A 104 -22.05 -19.36 22.80
C MET A 104 -23.14 -18.50 23.43
N ASP A 105 -23.46 -17.36 22.82
CA ASP A 105 -24.49 -16.43 23.32
C ASP A 105 -25.89 -17.05 23.38
N LYS A 106 -26.19 -18.03 22.51
CA LYS A 106 -27.50 -18.71 22.46
C LYS A 106 -27.55 -20.01 23.27
N CYS A 107 -26.43 -20.46 23.82
CA CYS A 107 -26.37 -21.71 24.56
C CYS A 107 -26.70 -21.52 26.04
N ASN A 108 -27.95 -21.74 26.43
CA ASN A 108 -28.39 -21.64 27.83
C ASN A 108 -27.75 -22.69 28.77
N PHE A 109 -27.07 -23.70 28.22
CA PHE A 109 -26.46 -24.80 28.97
C PHE A 109 -24.93 -24.68 29.09
N ASN A 110 -24.34 -23.58 28.59
CA ASN A 110 -22.89 -23.37 28.54
C ASN A 110 -22.13 -24.60 28.00
N ALA A 111 -22.72 -25.29 27.03
CA ALA A 111 -22.15 -26.48 26.41
C ALA A 111 -21.11 -26.13 25.34
N ILE A 112 -20.99 -24.87 24.95
CA ILE A 112 -20.07 -24.41 23.91
C ILE A 112 -18.98 -23.55 24.56
N SER A 113 -17.71 -23.86 24.27
CA SER A 113 -16.56 -23.16 24.84
C SER A 113 -15.50 -22.90 23.78
N TYR A 114 -14.80 -21.78 23.92
CA TYR A 114 -13.59 -21.49 23.16
C TYR A 114 -12.40 -21.95 23.98
N SER A 115 -11.61 -22.90 23.46
CA SER A 115 -10.48 -23.48 24.19
C SER A 115 -9.24 -23.60 23.33
N ILE A 116 -8.09 -23.42 23.98
CA ILE A 116 -6.79 -23.74 23.44
C ILE A 116 -6.61 -25.26 23.54
N PHE A 117 -6.10 -25.89 22.49
CA PHE A 117 -5.89 -27.33 22.44
C PHE A 117 -5.10 -27.85 23.67
N LYS A 118 -5.76 -28.53 24.62
CA LYS A 118 -5.11 -29.47 25.53
C LYS A 118 -5.34 -30.87 24.96
N LYS A 119 -4.25 -31.56 24.59
CA LYS A 119 -4.27 -32.93 24.08
C LYS A 119 -4.82 -33.85 25.17
N SER A 120 -6.10 -34.24 25.08
CA SER A 120 -6.69 -35.30 25.91
C SER A 120 -6.62 -36.62 25.16
N LYS A 121 -6.02 -37.64 25.78
CA LYS A 121 -5.98 -39.04 25.32
C LYS A 121 -7.39 -39.64 25.26
N SER A 122 -7.63 -40.47 24.21
CA SER A 122 -8.64 -41.54 24.02
C SER A 122 -10.12 -41.21 24.30
N SER A 123 -11.08 -41.56 23.44
CA SER A 123 -11.35 -42.93 22.97
C SER A 123 -11.87 -42.99 21.53
N GLU A 124 -11.69 -44.18 20.94
CA GLU A 124 -12.05 -44.61 19.60
C GLU A 124 -13.51 -44.34 19.24
N GLU A 125 -13.73 -43.61 18.15
CA GLU A 125 -14.83 -43.89 17.23
C GLU A 125 -14.45 -43.38 15.83
N ASN A 126 -14.61 -44.31 14.89
CA ASN A 126 -14.03 -44.39 13.56
C ASN A 126 -14.58 -43.30 12.62
N PRO A 127 -13.78 -42.35 12.07
CA PRO A 127 -14.23 -41.52 10.96
C PRO A 127 -13.76 -42.14 9.63
N LYS A 128 -14.70 -42.74 8.90
CA LYS A 128 -14.58 -42.86 7.44
C LYS A 128 -14.55 -41.43 6.87
N GLY A 129 -13.37 -40.95 6.48
CA GLY A 129 -13.24 -39.60 5.95
C GLY A 129 -11.83 -39.27 5.49
N ARG A 130 -11.57 -39.54 4.20
CA ARG A 130 -10.50 -38.97 3.36
C ARG A 130 -9.06 -39.27 3.80
N GLN A 131 -8.51 -40.36 3.27
CA GLN A 131 -7.06 -40.53 3.14
C GLN A 131 -6.52 -39.40 2.23
N THR A 132 -5.98 -38.34 2.83
CA THR A 132 -5.10 -37.41 2.11
C THR A 132 -3.66 -37.84 2.37
N ASN A 133 -2.91 -37.99 1.29
CA ASN A 133 -1.57 -38.54 1.25
C ASN A 133 -0.65 -37.78 2.23
N ARG A 134 -0.21 -38.45 3.31
CA ARG A 134 0.79 -37.93 4.26
C ARG A 134 2.11 -37.52 3.60
N ARG A 135 2.34 -37.92 2.35
CA ARG A 135 3.48 -37.50 1.51
C ARG A 135 3.38 -36.05 1.01
N SER A 136 2.17 -35.50 0.88
CA SER A 136 1.94 -34.14 0.33
C SER A 136 2.26 -33.01 1.32
N VAL A 137 2.27 -33.31 2.63
CA VAL A 137 2.53 -32.31 3.68
C VAL A 137 4.03 -32.16 3.91
N ILE A 138 4.78 -33.27 3.83
CA ILE A 138 6.25 -33.27 3.94
C ILE A 138 6.86 -32.56 2.73
N SER A 139 6.31 -32.73 1.53
CA SER A 139 6.78 -32.02 0.33
C SER A 139 6.53 -30.50 0.39
N LEU A 140 5.46 -30.02 1.03
CA LEU A 140 5.24 -28.59 1.24
C LEU A 140 6.20 -27.97 2.26
N ILE A 141 6.56 -28.72 3.31
CA ILE A 141 7.54 -28.26 4.31
C ILE A 141 8.96 -28.22 3.72
N VAL A 142 9.33 -29.21 2.91
CA VAL A 142 10.61 -29.26 2.19
C VAL A 142 10.72 -28.12 1.17
N LEU A 143 9.63 -27.77 0.48
CA LEU A 143 9.58 -26.61 -0.42
C LEU A 143 9.70 -25.27 0.34
N GLY A 144 9.14 -25.19 1.55
CA GLY A 144 9.29 -24.04 2.45
C GLY A 144 10.71 -23.85 2.99
N ILE A 145 11.43 -24.94 3.25
CA ILE A 145 12.83 -24.91 3.70
C ILE A 145 13.77 -24.59 2.51
N LEU A 146 13.48 -25.10 1.31
CA LEU A 146 14.22 -24.77 0.08
C LEU A 146 14.00 -23.32 -0.41
N THR A 147 12.94 -22.64 0.03
CA THR A 147 12.68 -21.22 -0.25
C THR A 147 13.16 -20.27 0.84
N TYR A 148 13.69 -20.78 1.97
CA TYR A 148 14.39 -19.97 2.98
C TYR A 148 15.52 -19.09 2.41
N PRO A 149 16.36 -19.54 1.44
CA PRO A 149 17.34 -18.65 0.80
C PRO A 149 16.69 -17.62 -0.14
N PHE A 150 15.44 -17.79 -0.59
CA PHE A 150 14.71 -16.81 -1.40
C PHE A 150 14.31 -15.57 -0.60
N SER A 151 14.08 -15.73 0.72
CA SER A 151 13.81 -14.59 1.61
C SER A 151 15.01 -13.64 1.76
N ARG A 152 16.26 -14.15 1.59
CA ARG A 152 17.47 -13.30 1.51
C ARG A 152 17.63 -12.63 0.15
N LEU A 153 17.05 -13.18 -0.92
CA LEU A 153 17.01 -12.53 -2.24
C LEU A 153 16.06 -11.31 -2.28
N LEU A 154 15.05 -11.28 -1.41
CA LEU A 154 14.15 -10.11 -1.25
C LEU A 154 14.80 -8.96 -0.48
N HIS A 155 16.00 -9.17 0.10
CA HIS A 155 16.81 -8.08 0.63
C HIS A 155 17.56 -7.38 -0.52
N SER A 156 16.78 -6.80 -1.45
CA SER A 156 17.31 -5.83 -2.40
C SER A 156 17.83 -4.65 -1.58
N LYS A 157 19.16 -4.50 -1.51
CA LYS A 157 19.81 -3.26 -1.07
C LYS A 157 19.42 -2.14 -2.02
N THR A 158 18.27 -1.51 -1.79
CA THR A 158 18.08 -0.12 -2.21
C THR A 158 18.78 0.74 -1.19
N SER A 159 20.04 1.09 -1.49
CA SER A 159 20.95 1.88 -0.66
C SER A 159 20.50 3.34 -0.46
N ALA A 160 19.40 3.77 -1.08
CA ALA A 160 18.85 5.10 -0.96
C ALA A 160 17.69 5.10 0.05
N LEU A 161 17.82 5.92 1.08
CA LEU A 161 16.75 6.15 2.04
C LEU A 161 15.49 6.68 1.32
N PRO A 162 14.30 6.15 1.62
CA PRO A 162 13.06 6.66 1.04
C PRO A 162 12.81 8.10 1.47
N ILE A 163 12.15 8.86 0.60
CA ILE A 163 11.78 10.25 0.86
C ILE A 163 10.37 10.26 1.44
N VAL A 164 10.26 10.82 2.64
CA VAL A 164 9.00 10.91 3.40
C VAL A 164 8.33 12.28 3.22
N PRO A 165 6.99 12.37 3.39
CA PRO A 165 6.25 13.62 3.19
C PRO A 165 6.68 14.76 4.12
N PRO A 166 6.57 16.04 3.70
CA PRO A 166 6.90 17.18 4.56
C PRO A 166 6.03 17.16 5.82
N GLY A 167 6.64 17.44 6.98
CA GLY A 167 6.01 17.31 8.30
C GLY A 167 6.17 15.95 8.97
N SER A 168 6.87 14.99 8.35
CA SER A 168 7.16 13.70 8.98
C SER A 168 8.36 13.71 9.93
N ASP A 169 9.07 14.84 10.04
CA ASP A 169 10.33 15.10 10.77
C ASP A 169 11.53 14.21 10.43
N SER A 170 11.37 12.89 10.42
CA SER A 170 12.39 11.91 10.07
C SER A 170 11.73 10.65 9.55
N ILE A 171 12.52 9.83 8.85
CA ILE A 171 12.07 8.52 8.38
C ILE A 171 11.63 7.64 9.57
N LYS A 172 12.38 7.67 10.67
CA LYS A 172 12.06 6.91 11.88
C LYS A 172 10.72 7.31 12.47
N HIS A 173 10.50 8.61 12.69
CA HIS A 173 9.22 9.12 13.21
C HIS A 173 8.05 8.75 12.29
N PHE A 174 8.23 8.85 10.97
CA PHE A 174 7.20 8.47 10.01
C PHE A 174 6.86 6.98 10.12
N THR A 175 7.86 6.11 10.07
CA THR A 175 7.66 4.66 10.06
C THR A 175 7.06 4.14 11.36
N GLU A 176 7.37 4.75 12.51
CA GLU A 176 6.79 4.35 13.81
C GLU A 176 5.33 4.77 13.98
N ASN A 177 4.89 5.87 13.35
CA ASN A 177 3.56 6.45 13.58
C ASN A 177 2.58 6.27 12.41
N CYS A 178 3.07 5.93 11.22
CA CYS A 178 2.25 5.76 10.03
C CYS A 178 1.56 4.40 10.00
N THR A 179 0.23 4.40 10.06
CA THR A 179 -0.60 3.17 9.99
C THR A 179 -0.92 2.72 8.58
N ALA A 180 -0.29 3.32 7.55
CA ALA A 180 -0.57 3.04 6.13
C ALA A 180 -2.07 3.15 5.76
N CYS A 181 -2.80 4.12 6.33
CA CYS A 181 -4.22 4.35 6.02
C CYS A 181 -4.48 4.93 4.61
N HIS A 182 -3.43 5.34 3.90
CA HIS A 182 -3.46 5.88 2.53
C HIS A 182 -4.31 7.14 2.28
N LEU A 183 -4.79 7.84 3.32
CA LEU A 183 -5.52 9.11 3.17
C LEU A 183 -4.69 10.19 2.45
N CYS A 184 -3.40 10.28 2.75
CA CYS A 184 -2.51 11.22 2.06
C CYS A 184 -2.22 10.82 0.61
N VAL A 185 -2.22 9.51 0.31
CA VAL A 185 -2.01 8.99 -1.05
C VAL A 185 -3.22 9.29 -1.94
N SER A 186 -4.43 9.04 -1.45
CA SER A 186 -5.67 9.24 -2.22
C SER A 186 -5.96 10.72 -2.50
N GLN A 187 -5.60 11.61 -1.58
CA GLN A 187 -5.82 13.05 -1.70
C GLN A 187 -4.67 13.82 -2.35
N CYS A 188 -3.61 13.13 -2.80
CA CYS A 188 -2.47 13.77 -3.43
C CYS A 188 -2.81 14.14 -4.89
N PRO A 189 -2.91 15.44 -5.25
CA PRO A 189 -3.31 15.85 -6.61
C PRO A 189 -2.25 15.48 -7.65
N THR A 190 -0.97 15.58 -7.30
CA THR A 190 0.16 15.26 -8.19
C THR A 190 0.49 13.76 -8.24
N LYS A 191 -0.17 12.93 -7.41
CA LYS A 191 0.05 11.47 -7.32
C LYS A 191 1.51 11.07 -7.06
N VAL A 192 2.30 11.98 -6.46
CA VAL A 192 3.70 11.71 -6.08
C VAL A 192 3.81 10.71 -4.94
N LEU A 193 2.78 10.60 -4.08
CA LEU A 193 2.77 9.64 -2.99
C LEU A 193 2.36 8.26 -3.49
N LYS A 194 3.21 7.27 -3.27
CA LYS A 194 2.97 5.87 -3.65
C LYS A 194 3.16 4.95 -2.44
N PRO A 195 2.36 3.87 -2.32
CA PRO A 195 2.63 2.81 -1.36
C PRO A 195 4.02 2.21 -1.61
N SER A 196 4.84 2.15 -0.57
CA SER A 196 6.09 1.39 -0.60
C SER A 196 5.82 -0.12 -0.47
N LEU A 197 6.73 -0.93 -0.99
CA LEU A 197 6.75 -2.37 -0.78
C LEU A 197 7.80 -2.74 0.27
N PHE A 198 9.07 -2.38 0.02
CA PHE A 198 10.20 -2.80 0.85
C PHE A 198 11.19 -1.67 1.17
N GLU A 199 10.90 -0.45 0.72
CA GLU A 199 11.77 0.72 0.86
C GLU A 199 11.99 1.14 2.32
N TYR A 200 11.00 0.91 3.19
CA TYR A 200 11.11 1.11 4.65
C TYR A 200 11.44 -0.19 5.41
N GLY A 201 11.73 -1.28 4.70
CA GLY A 201 11.78 -2.63 5.26
C GLY A 201 10.39 -3.24 5.50
N ILE A 202 10.35 -4.46 6.06
CA ILE A 202 9.11 -5.24 6.25
C ILE A 202 8.11 -4.51 7.17
N ALA A 203 8.61 -3.79 8.18
CA ALA A 203 7.79 -3.06 9.13
C ALA A 203 7.06 -1.86 8.51
N GLY A 204 7.59 -1.29 7.43
CA GLY A 204 6.98 -0.16 6.73
C GLY A 204 6.27 -0.53 5.43
N LEU A 205 5.88 -1.80 5.26
CA LEU A 205 5.11 -2.25 4.11
C LEU A 205 3.85 -1.38 3.92
N MET A 206 3.57 -0.97 2.70
CA MET A 206 2.47 -0.06 2.31
C MET A 206 2.57 1.36 2.90
N GLN A 207 3.61 1.71 3.65
CA GLN A 207 3.77 3.10 4.07
C GLN A 207 4.03 4.01 2.86
N PRO A 208 3.41 5.19 2.76
CA PRO A 208 3.61 6.09 1.63
C PRO A 208 5.06 6.59 1.52
N ARG A 209 5.60 6.65 0.29
CA ARG A 209 6.84 7.36 -0.04
C ARG A 209 6.59 8.35 -1.18
N LEU A 210 7.48 9.32 -1.34
CA LEU A 210 7.50 10.13 -2.55
C LEU A 210 8.17 9.35 -3.70
N ASP A 211 7.57 9.45 -4.89
CA ASP A 211 8.06 8.86 -6.13
C ASP A 211 8.11 9.91 -7.24
N TYR A 212 9.31 10.42 -7.51
CA TYR A 212 9.51 11.48 -8.49
C TYR A 212 9.48 11.03 -9.95
N ASN A 213 9.34 9.73 -10.21
CA ASN A 213 9.04 9.26 -11.56
C ASN A 213 7.55 9.43 -11.92
N SER A 214 6.67 9.46 -10.91
CA SER A 214 5.21 9.55 -11.10
C SER A 214 4.67 10.98 -11.00
N GLY A 215 5.40 11.89 -10.35
CA GLY A 215 4.97 13.25 -10.10
C GLY A 215 5.94 13.97 -9.16
N TYR A 216 5.52 15.07 -8.54
CA TYR A 216 6.36 15.83 -7.61
C TYR A 216 5.53 16.40 -6.46
N CYS A 217 6.20 16.85 -5.39
CA CYS A 217 5.52 17.54 -4.29
C CYS A 217 5.23 18.98 -4.72
N ASP A 218 3.98 19.29 -5.05
CA ASP A 218 3.57 20.64 -5.44
C ASP A 218 3.87 21.64 -4.30
N TYR A 219 4.55 22.75 -4.62
CA TYR A 219 4.98 23.79 -3.70
C TYR A 219 3.79 24.39 -2.93
N ASN A 220 2.67 24.61 -3.61
CA ASN A 220 1.48 25.28 -3.06
C ASN A 220 0.43 24.33 -2.46
N CYS A 221 0.81 23.08 -2.17
CA CYS A 221 -0.06 22.09 -1.56
C CYS A 221 0.41 21.66 -0.15
N ASN A 222 -0.50 21.59 0.82
CA ASN A 222 -0.26 21.03 2.16
C ASN A 222 -1.37 20.07 2.64
N ILE A 223 -2.08 19.42 1.72
CA ILE A 223 -3.23 18.55 2.03
C ILE A 223 -2.82 17.36 2.92
N CYS A 224 -1.66 16.74 2.65
CA CYS A 224 -1.19 15.60 3.42
C CYS A 224 -0.98 15.92 4.92
N ASN A 225 -0.57 17.17 5.24
CA ASN A 225 -0.43 17.66 6.61
C ASN A 225 -1.77 17.86 7.33
N LYS A 226 -2.85 18.13 6.58
CA LYS A 226 -4.19 18.38 7.12
C LYS A 226 -4.97 17.10 7.39
N ILE A 227 -4.74 16.04 6.61
CA ILE A 227 -5.55 14.83 6.64
C ILE A 227 -4.99 13.70 7.52
N CYS A 228 -3.72 13.78 7.94
CA CYS A 228 -3.09 12.69 8.68
C CYS A 228 -3.67 12.53 10.10
N PRO A 229 -4.39 11.44 10.43
CA PRO A 229 -5.03 11.29 11.73
C PRO A 229 -4.04 10.90 12.84
N THR A 230 -2.98 10.16 12.49
CA THR A 230 -1.99 9.67 13.46
C THR A 230 -0.88 10.67 13.74
N LYS A 231 -0.88 11.82 13.06
CA LYS A 231 0.21 12.82 13.11
C LYS A 231 1.58 12.27 12.71
N ALA A 232 1.63 11.14 11.99
CA ALA A 232 2.84 10.68 11.31
C ALA A 232 3.38 11.73 10.34
N ILE A 233 2.46 12.48 9.72
CA ILE A 233 2.70 13.75 9.05
C ILE A 233 2.10 14.83 9.94
N LYS A 234 2.93 15.68 10.53
CA LYS A 234 2.47 16.75 11.43
C LYS A 234 1.68 17.81 10.66
N PRO A 235 0.68 18.45 11.32
CA PRO A 235 -0.01 19.59 10.73
C PRO A 235 0.97 20.74 10.56
N LEU A 236 1.06 21.25 9.34
CA LEU A 236 1.92 22.37 8.96
C LEU A 236 1.11 23.39 8.18
N SER A 237 1.40 24.67 8.42
CA SER A 237 0.92 25.75 7.56
C SER A 237 1.57 25.65 6.17
N LEU A 238 1.00 26.33 5.17
CA LEU A 238 1.57 26.35 3.82
C LEU A 238 2.99 26.95 3.84
N SER A 239 3.15 28.07 4.53
CA SER A 239 4.43 28.78 4.65
C SER A 239 5.49 27.96 5.40
N ASP A 240 5.11 27.22 6.44
CA ASP A 240 6.07 26.34 7.12
C ASP A 240 6.49 25.20 6.19
N LYS A 241 5.56 24.60 5.46
CA LYS A 241 5.86 23.51 4.52
C LYS A 241 6.77 23.97 3.37
N GLN A 242 6.60 25.20 2.88
CA GLN A 242 7.46 25.81 1.87
C GLN A 242 8.91 26.02 2.36
N ASN A 243 9.12 26.06 3.68
CA ASN A 243 10.42 26.28 4.30
C ASN A 243 10.99 25.00 4.94
N ILE A 244 10.51 23.82 4.56
CA ILE A 244 11.02 22.55 5.09
C ILE A 244 11.71 21.77 3.98
N SER A 245 12.98 21.46 4.21
CA SER A 245 13.77 20.56 3.36
C SER A 245 13.55 19.11 3.77
N ILE A 246 12.95 18.32 2.86
CA ILE A 246 12.78 16.86 3.01
C ILE A 246 13.87 16.06 2.31
N GLY A 247 14.56 16.69 1.35
CA GLY A 247 15.56 16.08 0.49
C GLY A 247 16.42 17.14 -0.19
N LEU A 248 17.52 16.72 -0.81
CA LEU A 248 18.42 17.59 -1.58
C LEU A 248 18.57 17.08 -3.00
N ALA A 249 18.45 17.99 -3.97
CA ALA A 249 18.70 17.68 -5.36
C ALA A 249 20.21 17.64 -5.65
N SER A 250 20.64 16.70 -6.48
CA SER A 250 22.03 16.55 -6.92
C SER A 250 22.04 16.25 -8.42
N ILE A 251 22.98 16.86 -9.14
CA ILE A 251 23.12 16.69 -10.58
C ILE A 251 24.30 15.76 -10.85
N ASP A 252 24.08 14.75 -11.68
CA ASP A 252 25.12 13.92 -12.27
C ASP A 252 25.57 14.56 -13.59
N GLU A 253 26.72 15.24 -13.53
CA GLU A 253 27.32 15.93 -14.66
C GLU A 253 27.67 14.98 -15.83
N SER A 254 27.87 13.69 -15.57
CA SER A 254 28.26 12.72 -16.60
C SER A 254 27.14 12.41 -17.60
N ILE A 255 25.88 12.64 -17.22
CA ILE A 255 24.69 12.33 -18.03
C ILE A 255 23.80 13.54 -18.30
N CYS A 256 24.01 14.65 -17.58
CA CYS A 256 23.25 15.88 -17.76
C CYS A 256 23.53 16.51 -19.14
N ILE A 257 22.47 16.88 -19.88
CA ILE A 257 22.59 17.30 -21.30
C ILE A 257 23.58 18.46 -21.50
N PRO A 258 23.56 19.56 -20.71
CA PRO A 258 24.52 20.65 -20.86
C PRO A 258 25.96 20.23 -20.57
N TYR A 259 26.17 19.37 -19.57
CA TYR A 259 27.51 18.93 -19.17
C TYR A 259 28.08 17.85 -20.11
N ALA A 260 27.28 16.84 -20.45
CA ALA A 260 27.70 15.66 -21.20
C ALA A 260 27.64 15.85 -22.73
N LYS A 261 26.64 16.59 -23.23
CA LYS A 261 26.41 16.78 -24.68
C LYS A 261 26.71 18.19 -25.17
N GLY A 262 26.97 19.14 -24.27
CA GLY A 262 27.23 20.54 -24.64
C GLY A 262 26.02 21.24 -25.29
N THR A 263 24.80 20.78 -25.01
CA THR A 263 23.55 21.35 -25.55
C THR A 263 22.77 22.04 -24.45
N ALA A 264 22.19 23.21 -24.73
CA ALA A 264 21.42 23.97 -23.75
C ALA A 264 20.16 23.19 -23.30
N CYS A 265 19.91 23.17 -21.98
CA CYS A 265 18.72 22.59 -21.36
C CYS A 265 18.48 23.26 -20.01
N ALA A 266 17.28 23.83 -19.82
CA ALA A 266 16.90 24.56 -18.62
C ALA A 266 15.72 23.93 -17.85
N ALA A 267 15.33 22.70 -18.20
CA ALA A 267 14.11 22.06 -17.70
C ALA A 267 14.01 21.98 -16.15
N CYS A 268 15.14 21.82 -15.46
CA CYS A 268 15.13 21.77 -13.99
C CYS A 268 14.92 23.15 -13.35
N ASP A 269 15.44 24.22 -13.95
CA ASP A 269 15.38 25.60 -13.45
C ASP A 269 13.98 26.19 -13.67
N GLU A 270 13.42 26.03 -14.87
CA GLU A 270 12.04 26.45 -15.18
C GLU A 270 10.99 25.82 -14.25
N MET A 271 11.25 24.60 -13.77
CA MET A 271 10.34 23.87 -12.88
C MET A 271 10.60 24.11 -11.40
N CYS A 272 11.61 24.90 -11.03
CA CYS A 272 12.03 25.05 -9.64
C CYS A 272 11.30 26.21 -8.94
N PRO A 273 10.38 25.91 -8.01
CA PRO A 273 9.59 26.96 -7.36
C PRO A 273 10.41 27.80 -6.37
N THR A 274 11.53 27.27 -5.86
CA THR A 274 12.38 27.96 -4.88
C THR A 274 13.57 28.68 -5.51
N GLY A 275 13.82 28.50 -6.81
CA GLY A 275 15.06 28.96 -7.45
C GLY A 275 16.32 28.21 -7.00
N ALA A 276 16.18 27.08 -6.30
CA ALA A 276 17.33 26.28 -5.85
C ALA A 276 18.16 25.73 -7.00
N THR A 277 17.54 25.41 -8.12
CA THR A 277 18.26 25.05 -9.35
C THR A 277 18.27 26.29 -10.23
N HIS A 278 19.44 26.77 -10.64
CA HIS A 278 19.60 27.93 -11.51
C HIS A 278 20.69 27.69 -12.57
N MET A 279 20.63 28.41 -13.70
CA MET A 279 21.67 28.34 -14.72
C MET A 279 22.91 29.15 -14.35
N ILE A 280 24.09 28.56 -14.53
CA ILE A 280 25.38 29.23 -14.50
C ILE A 280 26.04 29.19 -15.88
N LYS A 281 26.93 30.15 -16.16
CA LYS A 281 27.77 30.10 -17.37
C LYS A 281 28.79 28.97 -17.20
N TYR A 282 28.65 27.93 -18.01
CA TYR A 282 29.58 26.83 -18.14
C TYR A 282 30.34 26.95 -19.47
N LYS A 283 31.38 26.13 -19.68
CA LYS A 283 32.34 26.17 -20.80
C LYS A 283 31.81 26.81 -22.10
N ASN A 284 32.59 27.74 -22.67
CA ASN A 284 32.24 28.50 -23.89
C ASN A 284 30.95 29.33 -23.77
N GLY A 285 30.51 29.66 -22.56
CA GLY A 285 29.29 30.44 -22.30
C GLY A 285 27.99 29.64 -22.36
N LEU A 286 28.07 28.31 -22.49
CA LEU A 286 26.89 27.45 -22.47
C LEU A 286 26.23 27.48 -21.08
N PRO A 287 24.92 27.75 -20.95
CA PRO A 287 24.25 27.69 -19.66
C PRO A 287 24.15 26.23 -19.17
N ALA A 288 24.56 25.97 -17.94
CA ALA A 288 24.42 24.67 -17.29
C ALA A 288 23.80 24.80 -15.89
N PRO A 289 23.03 23.81 -15.44
CA PRO A 289 22.33 23.87 -14.15
C PRO A 289 23.27 23.65 -12.97
N LYS A 290 23.06 24.43 -11.91
CA LYS A 290 23.66 24.24 -10.58
C LYS A 290 22.57 24.23 -9.51
N VAL A 291 22.75 23.43 -8.47
CA VAL A 291 21.85 23.36 -7.31
C VAL A 291 22.45 24.10 -6.13
N ASP A 292 21.69 25.02 -5.56
CA ASP A 292 21.89 25.59 -4.23
C ASP A 292 21.11 24.78 -3.19
N ASN A 293 21.86 24.07 -2.34
CA ASN A 293 21.31 23.21 -1.31
C ASN A 293 20.75 23.97 -0.10
N ASP A 294 21.09 25.24 0.07
CA ASP A 294 20.62 26.05 1.21
C ASP A 294 19.15 26.42 1.07
N ILE A 295 18.66 26.51 -0.16
CA ILE A 295 17.26 26.84 -0.50
C ILE A 295 16.50 25.66 -1.13
N CYS A 296 17.14 24.49 -1.25
CA CYS A 296 16.51 23.29 -1.81
C CYS A 296 15.60 22.60 -0.80
N ILE A 297 14.29 22.57 -1.08
CA ILE A 297 13.32 21.89 -0.22
C ILE A 297 13.16 20.39 -0.53
N GLY A 298 13.71 19.90 -1.64
CA GLY A 298 13.57 18.51 -2.07
C GLY A 298 12.17 18.16 -2.57
N CYS A 299 11.51 19.04 -3.34
CA CYS A 299 10.16 18.78 -3.85
C CYS A 299 10.11 17.77 -5.03
N GLY A 300 11.25 17.57 -5.71
CA GLY A 300 11.40 16.63 -6.84
C GLY A 300 10.82 17.11 -8.18
N ALA A 301 10.39 18.38 -8.28
CA ALA A 301 9.90 18.93 -9.55
C ALA A 301 10.97 18.85 -10.67
N CYS A 302 12.23 19.14 -10.32
CA CYS A 302 13.36 19.08 -11.25
C CYS A 302 13.70 17.65 -11.70
N GLU A 303 13.63 16.66 -10.81
CA GLU A 303 13.84 15.25 -11.13
C GLU A 303 12.75 14.72 -12.07
N ASN A 304 11.49 15.03 -11.77
CA ASN A 304 10.34 14.64 -12.59
C ASN A 304 10.40 15.28 -13.99
N ALA A 305 10.84 16.53 -14.09
CA ALA A 305 10.96 17.27 -15.35
C ALA A 305 12.16 16.86 -16.21
N CYS A 306 13.16 16.17 -15.65
CA CYS A 306 14.39 15.85 -16.35
C CYS A 306 14.13 14.92 -17.56
N PRO A 307 14.51 15.31 -18.80
CA PRO A 307 14.23 14.52 -20.00
C PRO A 307 15.24 13.37 -20.22
N VAL A 308 16.30 13.28 -19.42
CA VAL A 308 17.34 12.26 -19.56
C VAL A 308 16.79 10.89 -19.19
N ALA A 309 17.04 9.91 -20.06
CA ALA A 309 16.65 8.50 -19.89
C ALA A 309 17.85 7.61 -20.26
N PRO A 310 17.99 6.40 -19.66
CA PRO A 310 17.06 5.73 -18.73
C PRO A 310 17.16 6.20 -17.27
N LYS A 311 18.22 6.91 -16.88
CA LYS A 311 18.39 7.50 -15.56
C LYS A 311 18.25 9.02 -15.65
N LYS A 312 17.60 9.64 -14.66
CA LYS A 312 17.52 11.10 -14.57
C LYS A 312 18.89 11.68 -14.22
N ALA A 313 19.24 12.80 -14.83
CA ALA A 313 20.50 13.49 -14.57
C ALA A 313 20.47 14.34 -13.29
N ILE A 314 19.29 14.67 -12.78
CA ILE A 314 19.11 15.30 -11.48
C ILE A 314 18.22 14.41 -10.64
N ILE A 315 18.69 14.06 -9.45
CA ILE A 315 17.98 13.19 -8.50
C ILE A 315 17.91 13.86 -7.14
N VAL A 316 16.80 13.68 -6.46
CA VAL A 316 16.61 14.12 -5.08
C VAL A 316 16.92 12.96 -4.15
N THR A 317 17.76 13.24 -3.16
CA THR A 317 18.13 12.28 -2.12
C THR A 317 17.48 12.66 -0.79
N SER A 318 17.04 11.65 -0.05
CA SER A 318 16.37 11.83 1.24
C SER A 318 17.30 12.39 2.31
N ARG A 319 16.80 13.27 3.16
CA ARG A 319 17.48 13.67 4.41
C ARG A 319 17.05 12.74 5.54
N ALA A 320 17.99 12.39 6.42
CA ALA A 320 17.68 11.64 7.64
C ALA A 320 16.67 12.40 8.54
N TYR A 321 16.80 13.73 8.58
CA TYR A 321 15.94 14.64 9.31
C TYR A 321 15.55 15.84 8.44
N HIS A 322 14.29 16.21 8.51
CA HIS A 322 13.78 17.43 7.88
C HIS A 322 14.39 18.65 8.55
N THR A 323 14.80 19.62 7.74
CA THR A 323 15.46 20.84 8.24
C THR A 323 14.65 22.05 7.79
N LYS A 324 14.46 23.02 8.70
CA LYS A 324 13.83 24.29 8.33
C LYS A 324 14.86 25.15 7.59
N ILE A 325 14.50 25.59 6.39
CA ILE A 325 15.25 26.53 5.57
C ILE A 325 14.79 27.94 5.92
N ASP A 326 15.74 28.87 5.99
CA ASP A 326 15.47 30.29 6.14
C ASP A 326 15.91 31.02 4.84
N PRO A 327 14.96 31.40 3.97
CA PRO A 327 15.28 32.06 2.69
C PRO A 327 16.05 33.38 2.86
N LEU A 328 15.95 34.02 4.03
CA LEU A 328 16.59 35.32 4.30
C LEU A 328 18.07 35.19 4.70
N LYS A 329 18.55 33.98 5.00
CA LYS A 329 19.97 33.75 5.33
C LYS A 329 20.84 33.52 4.10
N SER A 330 20.30 32.91 3.03
CA SER A 330 21.06 32.61 1.80
C SER A 330 21.47 33.87 1.03
N THR A 331 20.61 34.90 1.02
CA THR A 331 20.86 36.19 0.37
C THR A 331 22.05 36.97 0.94
N LYS A 332 22.41 36.76 2.22
CA LYS A 332 23.57 37.43 2.83
C LYS A 332 24.93 36.87 2.43
N SER A 333 24.99 35.66 1.85
CA SER A 333 26.27 35.11 1.36
C SER A 333 26.57 35.50 -0.09
N ASN A 334 25.54 35.79 -0.89
CA ASN A 334 25.67 36.12 -2.32
C ASN A 334 25.71 37.63 -2.63
N SER A 335 25.57 38.51 -1.64
CA SER A 335 25.54 39.97 -1.84
C SER A 335 26.92 40.67 -1.76
N LYS A 336 28.03 39.94 -1.93
CA LYS A 336 29.37 40.55 -1.98
C LYS A 336 29.99 40.65 -3.38
N ASP A 337 29.42 39.99 -4.38
CA ASP A 337 29.88 40.10 -5.76
C ASP A 337 28.70 40.52 -6.66
N ASN A 338 28.90 41.61 -7.40
CA ASN A 338 27.99 42.24 -8.37
C ASN A 338 27.04 43.31 -7.83
N ILE A 339 27.62 44.40 -7.33
CA ILE A 339 27.07 45.73 -7.57
C ILE A 339 27.99 46.37 -8.60
N ASN A 340 27.60 46.31 -9.88
CA ASN A 340 27.81 47.29 -10.94
C ASN A 340 27.24 46.71 -12.24
N ASP A 341 26.59 47.56 -13.03
CA ASP A 341 25.94 47.30 -14.33
C ASP A 341 24.48 46.84 -14.30
N PHE A 342 23.61 47.77 -13.89
CA PHE A 342 22.29 47.91 -14.49
C PHE A 342 22.22 49.26 -15.22
N ALA A 343 22.40 49.21 -16.53
CA ALA A 343 22.02 50.29 -17.44
C ALA A 343 20.99 49.71 -18.42
N PHE A 344 19.72 49.98 -18.15
CA PHE A 344 18.63 50.10 -19.13
C PHE A 344 17.59 51.07 -18.56
#